data_AF-A0A4Q3F2I7-F1
#
_entry.id   AF-A0A4Q3F2I7-F1
#
_cell.length_a   1.000
_cell.length_b   1.000
_cell.length_c   1.000
_cell.angle_alpha   90.00
_cell.angle_beta   90.00
_cell.angle_gamma   90.00
#
_symmetry.space_group_name_H-M   'P 1'
#
loop_
_entity.id
_entity.type
_entity.pdbx_description
1 polymer ?
#
loop_
_entity_poly.entity_id
_entity_poly.type
_entity_poly.pdbx_seq_one_letter_code
_entity_poly.pdbx_strand_id
1 'polypeptide(L)'
;MNELQLLDWIERYLRNELSEQESLEFELLRKKDPGINSRIAAHQQLIKTMADWQQRLDFETKLNAIHEEINIDAVKEALGIRENRIITLWRNHHSKISVAASIAIFTVMMTLFFTGYFRNQQSYYSALRRDLDNVKRSQNALIRDINVKSNHRTNLDPGNFGGTGFAVNTSGDIITNYHVIDGADSVYVQNSNGESYKATTIYTNRDYRVIPACCLSWLR
;
A
#
# COMPACT_ATOMS: atom_id res chain seq x y z
N MET A 1 65.03 -42.34 43.67
CA MET A 1 65.45 -41.56 42.49
C MET A 1 64.62 -40.30 42.46
N ASN A 2 65.24 -39.14 42.18
CA ASN A 2 64.48 -37.89 42.07
C ASN A 2 63.64 -37.89 40.78
N GLU A 3 62.53 -37.15 40.74
CA GLU A 3 61.60 -37.19 39.61
C GLU A 3 62.23 -36.73 38.28
N LEU A 4 63.07 -35.70 38.34
CA LEU A 4 63.83 -35.20 37.18
C LEU A 4 64.84 -36.24 36.65
N GLN A 5 65.49 -37.00 37.54
CA GLN A 5 66.42 -38.06 37.14
C GLN A 5 65.69 -39.24 36.48
N LEU A 6 64.47 -39.54 36.93
CA LEU A 6 63.62 -40.55 36.29
C LEU A 6 63.20 -40.15 34.89
N LEU A 7 62.88 -38.87 34.67
CA LEU A 7 62.53 -38.36 33.34
C LEU A 7 63.72 -38.43 32.37
N ASP A 8 64.92 -38.02 32.80
CA ASP A 8 66.14 -38.12 32.00
C ASP A 8 66.45 -39.57 31.59
N TRP A 9 66.35 -40.51 32.54
CA TRP A 9 66.51 -41.93 32.25
C TRP A 9 65.46 -42.47 31.29
N ILE A 10 64.19 -42.06 31.43
CA ILE A 10 63.12 -42.42 30.49
C ILE A 10 63.44 -41.90 29.07
N GLU A 11 63.90 -40.66 28.96
CA GLU A 11 64.19 -40.02 27.67
C GLU A 11 65.38 -40.69 26.97
N ARG A 12 66.49 -40.90 27.70
CA ARG A 12 67.65 -41.66 27.21
C ARG A 12 67.25 -43.08 26.83
N TYR A 13 66.33 -43.71 27.56
CA TYR A 13 65.85 -45.07 27.27
C TYR A 13 65.05 -45.10 25.97
N LEU A 14 64.17 -44.14 25.76
CA LEU A 14 63.39 -44.01 24.53
C LEU A 14 64.25 -43.67 23.31
N ARG A 15 65.36 -42.95 23.51
CA ARG A 15 66.37 -42.67 22.47
C ARG A 15 67.42 -43.77 22.26
N ASN A 16 67.39 -44.83 23.08
CA ASN A 16 68.38 -45.92 23.07
C ASN A 16 69.82 -45.46 23.37
N GLU A 17 69.97 -44.52 24.31
CA GLU A 17 71.21 -43.86 24.74
C GLU A 17 71.69 -44.31 26.15
N LEU A 18 71.05 -45.32 26.75
CA LEU A 18 71.56 -45.92 28.00
C LEU A 18 72.70 -46.89 27.70
N SER A 19 73.70 -46.92 28.59
CA SER A 19 74.68 -48.00 28.59
C SER A 19 74.02 -49.35 28.93
N GLU A 20 74.63 -50.46 28.52
CA GLU A 20 74.09 -51.80 28.79
C GLU A 20 73.83 -52.04 30.28
N GLN A 21 74.71 -51.54 31.16
CA GLN A 21 74.58 -51.67 32.61
C GLN A 21 73.41 -50.84 33.16
N GLU A 22 73.29 -49.57 32.78
CA GLU A 22 72.17 -48.71 33.20
C GLU A 22 70.83 -49.24 32.67
N SER A 23 70.81 -49.84 31.47
CA SER A 23 69.58 -50.42 30.89
C SER A 23 69.03 -51.58 31.72
N LEU A 24 69.92 -52.45 32.21
CA LEU A 24 69.55 -53.58 33.07
C LEU A 24 69.03 -53.09 34.43
N GLU A 25 69.67 -52.08 35.02
CA GLU A 25 69.18 -51.44 36.25
C GLU A 25 67.79 -50.82 36.04
N PHE A 26 67.59 -50.12 34.91
CA PHE A 26 66.31 -49.53 34.58
C PHE A 26 65.22 -50.57 34.33
N GLU A 27 65.53 -51.70 33.70
CA GLU A 27 64.58 -52.81 33.55
C GLU A 27 64.19 -53.44 34.88
N LEU A 28 65.13 -53.59 35.82
CA LEU A 28 64.84 -54.05 37.17
C LEU A 28 63.93 -53.06 37.91
N LEU A 29 64.17 -51.75 37.78
CA LEU A 29 63.30 -50.70 38.32
C LEU A 29 61.89 -50.78 37.71
N ARG A 30 61.80 -51.02 36.39
CA ARG A 30 60.55 -51.14 35.66
C ARG A 30 59.73 -52.39 36.04
N LYS A 31 60.40 -53.48 36.44
CA LYS A 31 59.76 -54.68 37.00
C LYS A 31 59.28 -54.46 38.44
N LYS A 32 60.00 -53.62 39.21
CA LYS A 32 59.69 -53.32 40.60
C LYS A 32 58.54 -52.32 40.76
N ASP A 33 58.45 -51.31 39.87
CA ASP A 33 57.43 -50.27 39.91
C ASP A 33 56.67 -50.18 38.57
N PRO A 34 55.42 -50.70 38.52
CA PRO A 34 54.55 -50.56 37.36
C PRO A 34 54.27 -49.11 36.95
N GLY A 35 54.39 -48.15 37.87
CA GLY A 35 54.19 -46.73 37.62
C GLY A 35 55.18 -46.15 36.59
N ILE A 36 56.39 -46.68 36.52
CA ILE A 36 57.41 -46.25 35.55
C ILE A 36 56.95 -46.56 34.11
N ASN A 37 56.30 -47.70 33.87
CA ASN A 37 55.76 -48.04 32.54
C ASN A 37 54.70 -47.03 32.09
N SER A 38 53.83 -46.60 33.01
CA SER A 38 52.80 -45.61 32.70
C SER A 38 53.41 -44.26 32.30
N ARG A 39 54.51 -43.85 32.96
CA ARG A 39 55.25 -42.64 32.64
C ARG A 39 55.95 -42.73 31.28
N ILE A 40 56.54 -43.87 30.95
CA ILE A 40 57.13 -44.12 29.63
C ILE A 40 56.05 -44.00 28.54
N ALA A 41 54.90 -44.66 28.73
CA ALA A 41 53.80 -44.61 27.78
C ALA A 41 53.24 -43.18 27.60
N ALA A 42 53.08 -42.43 28.69
CA ALA A 42 52.66 -41.03 28.65
C ALA A 42 53.66 -40.15 27.88
N HIS A 43 54.96 -40.38 28.08
CA HIS A 43 56.01 -39.64 27.38
C HIS A 43 56.05 -39.97 25.88
N GLN A 44 55.92 -41.24 25.51
CA GLN A 44 55.78 -41.65 24.10
C GLN A 44 54.54 -41.03 23.45
N GLN A 45 53.42 -41.00 24.16
CA GLN A 45 52.21 -40.35 23.68
C GLN A 45 52.41 -38.84 23.48
N LEU A 46 53.09 -38.16 24.40
CA LEU A 46 53.43 -36.75 24.27
C LEU A 46 54.25 -36.48 23.00
N ILE A 47 55.34 -37.22 22.79
CA ILE A 47 56.19 -37.09 21.60
C ILE A 47 55.37 -37.29 20.32
N LYS A 48 54.51 -38.31 20.29
CA LYS A 48 53.62 -38.56 19.15
C LYS A 48 52.69 -37.38 18.90
N THR A 49 52.04 -36.85 19.93
CA THR A 49 51.12 -35.71 19.76
C THR A 49 51.83 -34.44 19.28
N MET A 50 53.08 -34.21 19.71
CA MET A 50 53.90 -33.11 19.22
C MET A 50 54.27 -33.28 17.74
N ALA A 51 54.61 -34.50 17.32
CA ALA A 51 54.88 -34.82 15.93
C ALA A 51 53.63 -34.64 15.04
N ASP A 52 52.48 -35.13 15.49
CA ASP A 52 51.20 -34.95 14.78
C ASP A 52 50.83 -33.47 14.66
N TRP A 53 51.07 -32.66 15.70
CA TRP A 53 50.85 -31.21 15.65
C TRP A 53 51.80 -30.52 14.67
N GLN A 54 53.07 -30.93 14.62
CA GLN A 54 54.03 -30.42 13.65
C GLN A 54 53.60 -30.71 12.20
N GLN A 55 53.05 -31.89 11.93
CA GLN A 55 52.49 -32.21 10.61
C GLN A 55 51.31 -31.32 10.23
N ARG A 56 50.44 -30.98 11.18
CA ARG A 56 49.32 -30.05 10.94
C ARG A 56 49.81 -28.65 10.61
N LEU A 57 50.81 -28.15 11.34
CA LEU A 57 51.41 -26.85 11.06
C LEU A 57 52.08 -26.80 9.68
N ASP A 58 52.84 -27.85 9.32
CA ASP A 58 53.45 -27.94 8.00
C ASP A 58 52.39 -27.99 6.88
N PHE A 59 51.31 -28.72 7.10
CA PHE A 59 50.17 -28.76 6.18
C PHE A 59 49.48 -27.40 6.03
N GLU A 60 49.17 -26.71 7.13
CA GLU A 60 48.61 -25.36 7.09
C GLU A 60 49.55 -24.37 6.38
N THR A 61 50.84 -24.46 6.64
CA THR A 61 51.85 -23.63 5.98
C THR A 61 51.88 -23.88 4.47
N LYS A 62 51.84 -25.14 4.04
CA LYS A 62 51.73 -25.51 2.63
C LYS A 62 50.44 -25.00 2.00
N LEU A 63 49.31 -25.12 2.69
CA LEU A 63 48.03 -24.60 2.20
C LEU A 63 48.06 -23.09 2.05
N ASN A 64 48.62 -22.37 3.03
CA ASN A 64 48.73 -20.93 2.97
C ASN A 64 49.66 -20.48 1.84
N ALA A 65 50.78 -21.16 1.63
CA ALA A 65 51.67 -20.89 0.49
C ALA A 65 50.96 -21.09 -0.86
N ILE A 66 50.17 -22.17 -1.00
CA ILE A 66 49.35 -22.40 -2.21
C ILE A 66 48.28 -21.30 -2.35
N HIS A 67 47.63 -20.88 -1.27
CA HIS A 67 46.63 -19.81 -1.30
C HIS A 67 47.24 -18.44 -1.62
N GLU A 68 48.51 -18.21 -1.28
CA GLU A 68 49.23 -16.99 -1.64
C GLU A 68 49.64 -17.00 -3.12
N GLU A 69 50.03 -18.16 -3.66
CA GLU A 69 50.33 -18.33 -5.08
C GLU A 69 49.06 -18.21 -5.95
N ILE A 70 47.94 -18.75 -5.49
CA ILE A 70 46.66 -18.63 -6.19
C ILE A 70 46.07 -17.26 -5.86
N ASN A 71 46.18 -16.32 -6.79
CA ASN A 71 45.43 -15.07 -6.70
C ASN A 71 43.93 -15.35 -6.91
N ILE A 72 43.24 -15.61 -5.80
CA ILE A 72 41.80 -15.95 -5.75
C ILE A 72 40.97 -14.85 -6.43
N ASP A 73 41.38 -13.58 -6.31
CA ASP A 73 40.70 -12.46 -6.95
C ASP A 73 40.85 -12.49 -8.47
N ALA A 74 42.05 -12.79 -8.98
CA ALA A 74 42.29 -12.97 -10.42
C ALA A 74 41.52 -14.17 -10.99
N VAL A 75 41.43 -15.28 -10.25
CA VAL A 75 40.63 -16.45 -10.64
C VAL A 75 39.12 -16.13 -10.62
N LYS A 76 38.66 -15.39 -9.61
CA LYS A 76 37.25 -14.97 -9.47
C LYS A 76 36.83 -14.01 -10.58
N GLU A 77 37.74 -13.13 -11.00
CA GLU A 77 37.56 -12.22 -12.13
C GLU A 77 37.56 -12.98 -13.47
N ALA A 78 38.50 -13.91 -13.67
CA ALA A 78 38.58 -14.76 -14.85
C ALA A 78 37.35 -15.67 -15.02
N LEU A 79 36.78 -16.16 -13.92
CA LEU A 79 35.55 -16.97 -13.92
C LEU A 79 34.26 -16.14 -13.99
N GLY A 80 34.35 -14.81 -14.02
CA GLY A 80 33.19 -13.92 -14.12
C GLY A 80 32.18 -14.06 -12.98
N ILE A 81 32.62 -14.55 -11.81
CA ILE A 81 31.76 -14.73 -10.63
C ILE A 81 31.55 -13.35 -9.99
N ARG A 82 30.72 -12.54 -10.63
CA ARG A 82 30.11 -11.37 -10.00
C ARG A 82 29.14 -11.88 -8.95
N GLU A 83 29.63 -12.04 -7.73
CA GLU A 83 28.76 -12.34 -6.60
C GLU A 83 27.69 -11.25 -6.50
N ASN A 84 26.45 -11.60 -6.85
CA ASN A 84 25.33 -10.69 -6.74
C ASN A 84 25.22 -10.23 -5.28
N ARG A 85 25.41 -8.92 -5.04
CA ARG A 85 25.42 -8.34 -3.69
C ARG A 85 24.21 -8.73 -2.84
N ILE A 86 23.06 -8.95 -3.48
CA ILE A 86 21.82 -9.40 -2.83
C ILE A 86 21.96 -10.81 -2.27
N ILE A 87 22.61 -11.72 -3.02
CA ILE A 87 22.80 -13.12 -2.61
C ILE A 87 23.81 -13.20 -1.46
N THR A 88 24.90 -12.43 -1.51
CA THR A 88 25.90 -12.40 -0.41
C THR A 88 25.36 -11.73 0.85
N LEU A 89 24.58 -10.66 0.71
CA LEU A 89 23.88 -10.03 1.84
C LEU A 89 22.88 -10.99 2.49
N TRP A 90 22.04 -11.66 1.70
CA TRP A 90 21.09 -12.65 2.20
C TRP A 90 21.80 -13.80 2.91
N ARG A 91 22.84 -14.40 2.29
CA ARG A 91 23.62 -15.49 2.89
C ARG A 91 24.25 -15.10 4.24
N ASN A 92 24.77 -13.88 4.36
CA ASN A 92 25.48 -13.45 5.56
C ASN A 92 24.55 -12.93 6.67
N HIS A 93 23.35 -12.45 6.33
CA HIS A 93 22.47 -11.74 7.28
C HIS A 93 21.07 -12.34 7.44
N HIS A 94 20.75 -13.47 6.80
CA HIS A 94 19.41 -14.09 6.85
C HIS A 94 18.87 -14.27 8.28
N SER A 95 19.71 -14.74 9.20
CA SER A 95 19.30 -14.93 10.60
C SER A 95 18.91 -13.62 11.30
N LYS A 96 19.62 -12.51 11.03
CA LYS A 96 19.33 -11.20 11.62
C LYS A 96 18.09 -10.57 10.99
N ILE A 97 17.92 -10.73 9.67
CA ILE A 97 16.76 -10.23 8.91
C ILE A 97 15.48 -10.92 9.38
N SER A 98 15.50 -12.24 9.57
CA SER A 98 14.34 -13.00 10.04
C SER A 98 13.89 -12.56 11.43
N VAL A 99 14.84 -12.30 12.35
CA VAL A 99 14.54 -11.85 13.71
C VAL A 99 13.96 -10.43 13.71
N ALA A 100 14.52 -9.52 12.91
CA ALA A 100 13.96 -8.17 12.79
C ALA A 100 12.54 -8.18 12.18
N ALA A 101 12.33 -9.00 11.15
CA ALA A 101 11.03 -9.11 10.47
C ALA A 101 9.94 -9.65 11.40
N SER A 102 10.23 -10.67 12.23
CA SER A 102 9.26 -11.20 13.17
C SER A 102 8.88 -10.17 14.24
N ILE A 103 9.84 -9.40 14.76
CA ILE A 103 9.58 -8.32 15.70
C ILE A 103 8.70 -7.24 15.04
N ALA A 104 9.00 -6.82 13.82
CA ALA A 104 8.22 -5.80 13.11
C ALA A 104 6.77 -6.26 12.82
N ILE A 105 6.58 -7.50 12.39
CA ILE A 105 5.24 -8.04 12.17
C ILE A 105 4.49 -8.15 13.49
N PHE A 106 5.15 -8.64 14.54
CA PHE A 106 4.53 -8.81 15.86
C PHE A 106 4.12 -7.48 16.48
N THR A 107 4.97 -6.45 16.39
CA THR A 107 4.65 -5.12 16.90
C THR A 107 3.47 -4.50 16.16
N VAL A 108 3.46 -4.54 14.82
CA VAL A 108 2.34 -4.03 14.02
C VAL A 108 1.05 -4.79 14.33
N MET A 109 1.11 -6.12 14.44
CA MET A 109 -0.03 -6.96 14.78
C MET A 109 -0.59 -6.62 16.18
N MET A 110 0.30 -6.48 17.18
CA MET A 110 -0.09 -6.11 18.54
C MET A 110 -0.70 -4.70 18.57
N THR A 111 -0.10 -3.73 17.89
CA THR A 111 -0.64 -2.37 17.82
C THR A 111 -2.03 -2.36 17.19
N LEU A 112 -2.23 -3.03 16.06
CA LEU A 112 -3.54 -3.11 15.41
C LEU A 112 -4.60 -3.81 16.28
N PHE A 113 -4.20 -4.83 17.05
CA PHE A 113 -5.08 -5.52 17.99
C PHE A 113 -5.49 -4.63 19.16
N PHE A 114 -4.54 -3.96 19.81
CA PHE A 114 -4.80 -3.08 20.97
C PHE A 114 -5.57 -1.82 20.61
N THR A 115 -5.26 -1.19 19.47
CA THR A 115 -5.99 -0.01 18.98
C THR A 115 -7.40 -0.38 18.50
N GLY A 116 -7.73 -1.67 18.39
CA GLY A 116 -9.07 -2.12 18.01
C GLY A 116 -9.44 -1.72 16.57
N TYR A 117 -8.44 -1.59 15.69
CA TYR A 117 -8.63 -1.16 14.30
C TYR A 117 -9.66 -2.06 13.56
N PHE A 118 -9.66 -3.36 13.88
CA PHE A 118 -10.61 -4.32 13.32
C PHE A 118 -12.04 -4.24 13.91
N ARG A 119 -12.25 -3.54 15.03
CA ARG A 119 -13.56 -3.45 15.72
C ARG A 119 -14.37 -2.21 15.34
N ASN A 120 -13.73 -1.14 14.86
CA ASN A 120 -14.37 0.15 14.58
C ASN A 120 -14.86 0.36 13.12
N GLN A 121 -14.64 -0.59 12.22
CA GLN A 121 -15.04 -0.47 10.81
C GLN A 121 -16.57 -0.53 10.59
N GLN A 122 -17.33 -1.15 11.50
CA GLN A 122 -18.79 -1.28 11.38
C GLN A 122 -19.51 0.08 11.53
N SER A 123 -18.98 0.98 12.36
CA SER A 123 -19.61 2.27 12.68
C SER A 123 -19.59 3.23 11.48
N TYR A 124 -18.43 3.36 10.83
CA TYR A 124 -18.26 4.24 9.67
C TYR A 124 -19.11 3.80 8.47
N TYR A 125 -19.19 2.49 8.20
CA TYR A 125 -20.04 1.95 7.13
C TYR A 125 -21.53 2.21 7.40
N SER A 126 -21.98 2.13 8.65
CA SER A 126 -23.38 2.38 9.01
C SER A 126 -23.77 3.86 8.85
N ALA A 127 -22.86 4.79 9.15
CA ALA A 127 -23.07 6.22 8.94
C ALA A 127 -23.14 6.55 7.44
N LEU A 128 -22.17 6.06 6.66
CA LEU A 128 -22.13 6.29 5.21
C LEU A 128 -23.37 5.72 4.51
N ARG A 129 -23.85 4.54 4.93
CA ARG A 129 -25.08 3.95 4.40
C ARG A 129 -26.31 4.83 4.67
N ARG A 130 -26.42 5.44 5.86
CA ARG A 130 -27.50 6.38 6.18
C ARG A 130 -27.44 7.62 5.31
N ASP A 131 -26.24 8.16 5.05
CA ASP A 131 -26.05 9.31 4.19
C ASP A 131 -26.46 8.99 2.74
N LEU A 132 -26.07 7.83 2.22
CA LEU A 132 -26.49 7.36 0.90
C LEU A 132 -28.01 7.17 0.81
N ASP A 133 -28.64 6.62 1.84
CA ASP A 133 -30.10 6.46 1.89
C ASP A 133 -30.80 7.82 1.89
N ASN A 134 -30.27 8.81 2.62
CA ASN A 134 -30.78 10.19 2.63
C ASN A 134 -30.63 10.87 1.27
N VAL A 135 -29.48 10.72 0.61
CA VAL A 135 -29.23 11.25 -0.73
C VAL A 135 -30.19 10.61 -1.75
N LYS A 136 -30.38 9.28 -1.70
CA LYS A 136 -31.30 8.56 -2.58
C LYS A 136 -32.75 9.04 -2.38
N ARG A 137 -33.16 9.26 -1.14
CA ARG A 137 -34.50 9.82 -0.81
C ARG A 137 -34.67 11.23 -1.37
N SER A 138 -33.65 12.08 -1.21
CA SER A 138 -33.65 13.46 -1.73
C SER A 138 -33.74 13.48 -3.25
N GLN A 139 -32.93 12.69 -3.95
CA GLN A 139 -32.98 12.58 -5.42
C GLN A 139 -34.34 12.08 -5.91
N ASN A 140 -34.92 11.07 -5.24
CA ASN A 140 -36.26 10.60 -5.60
C ASN A 140 -37.35 11.67 -5.37
N ALA A 141 -37.20 12.53 -4.36
CA ALA A 141 -38.11 13.66 -4.14
C ALA A 141 -37.95 14.73 -5.23
N LEU A 142 -36.72 15.06 -5.62
CA LEU A 142 -36.41 15.97 -6.73
C LEU A 142 -36.98 15.46 -8.06
N ILE A 143 -36.78 14.18 -8.38
CA ILE A 143 -37.33 13.56 -9.60
C ILE A 143 -38.86 13.66 -9.62
N ARG A 144 -39.52 13.43 -8.47
CA ARG A 144 -40.98 13.62 -8.37
C ARG A 144 -41.39 15.07 -8.58
N ASP A 145 -40.72 16.04 -7.95
CA ASP A 145 -41.03 17.48 -8.12
C ASP A 145 -40.81 17.94 -9.57
N ILE A 146 -39.73 17.49 -10.22
CA ILE A 146 -39.45 17.81 -11.63
C ILE A 146 -40.51 17.21 -12.55
N ASN A 147 -40.95 15.96 -12.32
CA ASN A 147 -42.02 15.35 -13.11
C ASN A 147 -43.38 16.02 -12.88
N VAL A 148 -43.66 16.50 -11.67
CA VAL A 148 -44.87 17.29 -11.40
C VAL A 148 -44.81 18.65 -12.11
N LYS A 149 -43.64 19.32 -12.11
CA LYS A 149 -43.43 20.61 -12.80
C LYS A 149 -43.38 20.49 -14.32
N SER A 150 -42.84 19.40 -14.88
CA SER A 150 -42.84 19.17 -16.33
C SER A 150 -44.26 18.97 -16.86
N ASN A 151 -45.13 18.32 -16.08
CA ASN A 151 -46.55 18.19 -16.37
C ASN A 151 -47.35 19.51 -16.20
N HIS A 152 -46.73 20.57 -15.65
CA HIS A 152 -47.37 21.89 -15.49
C HIS A 152 -46.98 22.91 -16.58
N ARG A 153 -46.13 22.53 -17.56
CA ARG A 153 -45.72 23.43 -18.66
C ARG A 153 -46.76 23.62 -19.78
N THR A 154 -47.95 23.04 -19.64
CA THR A 154 -49.05 23.19 -20.61
C THR A 154 -50.19 24.06 -20.11
N ASN A 155 -50.04 24.76 -18.98
CA ASN A 155 -51.06 25.68 -18.49
C ASN A 155 -50.62 27.11 -18.80
N LEU A 156 -51.02 27.62 -19.97
CA LEU A 156 -51.07 29.05 -20.22
C LEU A 156 -52.03 29.62 -19.18
N ASP A 157 -51.49 30.44 -18.28
CA ASP A 157 -52.23 31.07 -17.20
C ASP A 157 -53.46 31.80 -17.79
N PRO A 158 -54.70 31.40 -17.47
CA PRO A 158 -55.88 32.03 -18.04
C PRO A 158 -55.93 33.48 -17.54
N GLY A 159 -55.82 34.43 -18.48
CA GLY A 159 -55.77 35.86 -18.17
C GLY A 159 -56.91 36.27 -17.23
N ASN A 160 -56.55 36.99 -16.16
CA ASN A 160 -57.45 37.42 -15.08
C ASN A 160 -58.55 38.40 -15.52
N PHE A 161 -58.52 38.87 -16.77
CA PHE A 161 -59.47 39.85 -17.30
C PHE A 161 -59.81 39.54 -18.76
N GLY A 162 -61.09 39.54 -19.11
CA GLY A 162 -61.57 39.15 -20.42
C GLY A 162 -62.76 40.00 -20.87
N GLY A 163 -62.84 40.23 -22.17
CA GLY A 163 -63.92 40.97 -22.81
C GLY A 163 -64.05 40.58 -24.28
N THR A 164 -65.07 41.10 -24.95
CA THR A 164 -65.33 40.84 -26.37
C THR A 164 -64.81 41.98 -27.23
N GLY A 165 -64.22 41.64 -28.38
CA GLY A 165 -63.88 42.58 -29.44
C GLY A 165 -64.44 42.10 -30.78
N PHE A 166 -64.47 43.00 -31.77
CA PHE A 166 -64.89 42.68 -33.13
C PHE A 166 -63.75 42.95 -34.12
N ALA A 167 -63.55 42.04 -35.07
CA ALA A 167 -62.62 42.26 -36.17
C ALA A 167 -63.18 43.32 -37.12
N VAL A 168 -62.38 44.32 -37.47
CA VAL A 168 -62.76 45.39 -38.42
C VAL A 168 -62.34 45.10 -39.85
N ASN A 169 -61.33 44.26 -40.04
CA ASN A 169 -60.87 43.86 -41.36
C ASN A 169 -60.38 42.40 -41.37
N THR A 170 -60.19 41.85 -42.58
CA THR A 170 -59.58 40.54 -42.80
C THR A 170 -58.07 40.53 -42.57
N SER A 171 -57.49 41.70 -42.30
CA SER A 171 -56.07 41.90 -42.01
C SER A 171 -55.74 41.70 -40.54
N GLY A 172 -56.67 41.20 -39.71
CA GLY A 172 -56.38 40.87 -38.31
C GLY A 172 -56.48 42.05 -37.34
N ASP A 173 -57.06 43.18 -37.75
CA ASP A 173 -57.31 44.31 -36.86
C ASP A 173 -58.63 44.12 -36.10
N ILE A 174 -58.59 44.32 -34.78
CA ILE A 174 -59.69 44.09 -33.84
C ILE A 174 -59.91 45.34 -33.01
N ILE A 175 -61.17 45.72 -32.84
CA ILE A 175 -61.57 46.74 -31.89
C ILE A 175 -62.14 46.10 -30.62
N THR A 176 -61.65 46.55 -29.47
CA THR A 176 -62.17 46.21 -28.14
C THR A 176 -62.30 47.46 -27.27
N ASN A 177 -62.94 47.33 -26.11
CA ASN A 177 -63.00 48.43 -25.15
C ASN A 177 -61.65 48.63 -24.45
N TYR A 178 -61.27 49.88 -24.17
CA TYR A 178 -60.01 50.23 -23.50
C TYR A 178 -59.90 49.59 -22.11
N HIS A 179 -60.98 49.54 -21.33
CA HIS A 179 -60.93 48.93 -20.00
C HIS A 179 -60.64 47.41 -20.04
N VAL A 180 -60.81 46.75 -21.19
CA VAL A 180 -60.49 45.31 -21.38
C VAL A 180 -58.99 45.07 -21.48
N ILE A 181 -58.23 46.08 -21.89
CA ILE A 181 -56.77 46.00 -22.04
C ILE A 181 -56.00 46.84 -21.02
N ASP A 182 -56.69 47.69 -20.25
CA ASP A 182 -56.07 48.62 -19.30
C ASP A 182 -55.35 47.85 -18.19
N GLY A 183 -54.03 48.02 -18.11
CA GLY A 183 -53.18 47.30 -17.15
C GLY A 183 -52.80 45.86 -17.54
N ALA A 184 -53.07 45.41 -18.77
CA ALA A 184 -52.65 44.09 -19.24
C ALA A 184 -51.19 44.07 -19.72
N ASP A 185 -50.37 43.14 -19.21
CA ASP A 185 -48.98 42.93 -19.66
C ASP A 185 -48.91 42.26 -21.05
N SER A 186 -49.92 41.45 -21.39
CA SER A 186 -50.05 40.81 -22.69
C SER A 186 -51.51 40.55 -23.04
N VAL A 187 -51.86 40.68 -24.31
CA VAL A 187 -53.22 40.49 -24.81
C VAL A 187 -53.27 39.26 -25.71
N TYR A 188 -54.20 38.36 -25.44
CA TYR A 188 -54.50 37.20 -26.27
C TYR A 188 -55.93 37.30 -26.79
N VAL A 189 -56.12 37.01 -28.07
CA VAL A 189 -57.42 36.97 -28.74
C VAL A 189 -57.75 35.52 -29.05
N GLN A 190 -58.95 35.09 -28.67
CA GLN A 190 -59.45 33.76 -28.99
C GLN A 190 -60.51 33.84 -30.10
N ASN A 191 -60.38 33.00 -31.13
CA ASN A 191 -61.40 32.85 -32.16
C ASN A 191 -62.55 31.94 -31.69
N SER A 192 -63.68 31.92 -32.40
CA SER A 192 -64.80 30.99 -32.15
C SER A 192 -64.39 29.50 -32.19
N ASN A 193 -63.31 29.18 -32.90
CA ASN A 193 -62.72 27.84 -32.94
C ASN A 193 -61.89 27.48 -31.68
N GLY A 194 -61.73 28.42 -30.74
CA GLY A 194 -60.94 28.23 -29.51
C GLY A 194 -59.44 28.48 -29.68
N GLU A 195 -58.98 28.83 -30.88
CA GLU A 195 -57.58 29.15 -31.17
C GLU A 195 -57.20 30.53 -30.62
N SER A 196 -56.09 30.58 -29.87
CA SER A 196 -55.61 31.81 -29.22
C SER A 196 -54.39 32.38 -29.92
N TYR A 197 -54.44 33.68 -30.22
CA TYR A 197 -53.36 34.42 -30.88
C TYR A 197 -52.90 35.57 -29.98
N LYS A 198 -51.59 35.84 -29.95
CA LYS A 198 -51.05 37.01 -29.27
C LYS A 198 -51.33 38.26 -30.11
N ALA A 199 -51.94 39.27 -29.50
CA ALA A 199 -52.27 40.52 -30.15
C ALA A 199 -51.43 41.68 -29.57
N THR A 200 -51.14 42.68 -30.41
CA THR A 200 -50.43 43.89 -30.00
C THR A 200 -51.31 45.12 -30.19
N THR A 201 -51.29 46.02 -29.22
CA THR A 201 -52.05 47.28 -29.25
C THR A 201 -51.42 48.24 -30.25
N ILE A 202 -52.21 48.71 -31.23
CA ILE A 202 -51.78 49.70 -32.22
C ILE A 202 -52.19 51.12 -31.81
N TYR A 203 -53.42 51.28 -31.29
CA TYR A 203 -53.97 52.60 -31.00
C TYR A 203 -54.95 52.56 -29.83
N THR A 204 -54.82 53.54 -28.91
CA THR A 204 -55.69 53.71 -27.74
C THR A 204 -56.14 55.16 -27.59
N ASN A 205 -57.43 55.38 -27.32
CA ASN A 205 -57.97 56.70 -26.98
C ASN A 205 -58.71 56.64 -25.63
N ARG A 206 -58.32 57.51 -24.69
CA ARG A 206 -58.83 57.53 -23.31
C ARG A 206 -59.94 58.57 -23.07
N ASP A 207 -60.11 59.55 -23.96
CA ASP A 207 -60.84 60.80 -23.62
C ASP A 207 -62.35 60.75 -23.89
N TYR A 208 -62.85 59.77 -24.66
CA TYR A 208 -64.28 59.69 -25.00
C TYR A 208 -65.07 58.80 -24.01
N ARG A 209 -65.86 59.47 -23.17
CA ARG A 209 -66.58 58.93 -22.00
C ARG A 209 -67.77 57.98 -22.30
N VAL A 210 -67.85 57.37 -23.49
CA VAL A 210 -68.97 56.47 -23.83
C VAL A 210 -68.58 55.16 -24.52
N ILE A 211 -67.52 55.08 -25.34
CA ILE A 211 -66.95 53.80 -25.81
C ILE A 211 -65.46 54.00 -26.11
N PRO A 212 -64.55 53.61 -25.21
CA PRO A 212 -63.13 53.78 -25.50
C PRO A 212 -62.69 52.63 -26.39
N ALA A 213 -62.53 52.85 -27.69
CA ALA A 213 -62.12 51.80 -28.63
C ALA A 213 -60.58 51.70 -28.69
N CYS A 214 -60.05 50.51 -28.47
CA CYS A 214 -58.65 50.15 -28.71
C CYS A 214 -58.55 49.30 -29.97
N CYS A 215 -57.62 49.62 -30.86
CA CYS A 215 -57.30 48.80 -32.02
C CYS A 215 -56.10 47.89 -31.72
N LEU A 216 -56.30 46.59 -31.83
CA LEU A 216 -55.30 45.54 -31.73
C LEU A 216 -55.06 44.98 -33.14
N SER A 217 -53.85 44.53 -33.46
CA SER A 217 -53.62 43.71 -34.65
C SER A 217 -52.97 42.39 -34.27
N TRP A 218 -53.49 41.32 -34.87
CA TRP A 218 -52.80 40.05 -34.98
C TRP A 218 -52.21 39.96 -36.39
N LEU A 219 -51.00 40.47 -36.59
CA LEU A 219 -50.27 40.28 -37.85
C LEU A 219 -48.87 39.71 -37.58
N ARG A 220 -48.75 38.43 -37.95
CA ARG A 220 -47.57 37.54 -38.07
C ARG A 220 -46.82 37.13 -36.81
#